data_AF-A0A7S0I6J5-F1
#
_entry.id   AF-A0A7S0I6J5-F1
#
_cell.length_a   1.000
_cell.length_b   1.000
_cell.length_c   1.000
_cell.angle_alpha   90.00
_cell.angle_beta   90.00
_cell.angle_gamma   90.00
#
_symmetry.space_group_name_H-M   'P 1'
#
loop_
_entity.id
_entity.type
_entity.pdbx_description
1 polymer ?
#
loop_
_entity_poly.entity_id
_entity_poly.type
_entity_poly.pdbx_seq_one_letter_code
_entity_poly.pdbx_strand_id
1 'polypeptide(L)'
;MAVLDEIETCHTESFRRRASDEAEQQSCRADDVVSLFANQQACVKTVKNDDWLRFVHQLHSGPFRSSVTLPPPEGKRMCLFGRVSGGAVGVVFDRRALDLSEAFIWPSGYYAKTEFNISFDKNNNAELTGGRDQHLVTIPELMETNRAAMAMGSEESSISYNEINFMVQGPAGIVGVFA
;
A
#
# COMPACT_ATOMS: atom_id res chain seq x y z
N MET A 1 52.30 -21.57 -3.52
CA MET A 1 51.35 -20.85 -4.40
C MET A 1 49.94 -21.46 -4.38
N ALA A 2 49.56 -22.26 -3.37
CA ALA A 2 48.26 -22.93 -3.30
C ALA A 2 47.29 -22.33 -2.26
N VAL A 3 47.76 -21.42 -1.39
CA VAL A 3 46.98 -20.88 -0.27
C VAL A 3 46.10 -19.68 -0.69
N LEU A 4 46.35 -19.09 -1.86
CA LEU A 4 45.56 -17.95 -2.37
C LEU A 4 44.31 -18.39 -3.15
N ASP A 5 44.34 -19.56 -3.80
CA ASP A 5 43.19 -20.09 -4.55
C ASP A 5 42.03 -20.55 -3.63
N GLU A 6 42.34 -21.09 -2.45
CA GLU A 6 41.33 -21.56 -1.48
C GLU A 6 40.55 -20.40 -0.82
N ILE A 7 41.17 -19.22 -0.70
CA ILE A 7 40.53 -18.04 -0.11
C ILE A 7 39.55 -17.40 -1.12
N GLU A 8 39.93 -17.29 -2.40
CA GLU A 8 39.03 -16.75 -3.44
C GLU A 8 37.80 -17.62 -3.70
N THR A 9 37.94 -18.95 -3.62
CA THR A 9 36.83 -19.89 -3.79
C THR A 9 35.85 -19.88 -2.61
N CYS A 10 36.34 -19.77 -1.37
CA CYS A 10 35.47 -19.70 -0.19
C CYS A 10 34.64 -18.39 -0.15
N HIS A 11 35.20 -17.28 -0.61
CA HIS A 11 34.49 -15.99 -0.68
C HIS A 11 33.43 -15.95 -1.80
N THR A 12 33.69 -16.59 -2.94
CA THR A 12 32.71 -16.66 -4.04
C THR A 12 31.55 -17.62 -3.77
N GLU A 13 31.79 -18.74 -3.09
CA GLU A 13 30.70 -19.66 -2.70
C GLU A 13 29.81 -19.09 -1.59
N SER A 14 30.38 -18.40 -0.59
CA SER A 14 29.60 -17.73 0.45
C SER A 14 28.79 -16.55 -0.08
N PHE A 15 29.29 -15.82 -1.09
CA PHE A 15 28.54 -14.79 -1.79
C PHE A 15 27.40 -15.37 -2.64
N ARG A 16 27.64 -16.47 -3.35
CA ARG A 16 26.60 -17.18 -4.13
C ARG A 16 25.49 -17.74 -3.25
N ARG A 17 25.82 -18.30 -2.08
CA ARG A 17 24.82 -18.78 -1.12
C ARG A 17 23.95 -17.65 -0.59
N ARG A 18 24.54 -16.50 -0.19
CA ARG A 18 23.76 -15.33 0.23
C ARG A 18 22.84 -14.80 -0.88
N ALA A 19 23.34 -14.72 -2.11
CA ALA A 19 22.51 -14.29 -3.25
C ALA A 19 21.38 -15.28 -3.55
N SER A 20 21.60 -16.59 -3.35
CA SER A 20 20.57 -17.63 -3.50
C SER A 20 19.53 -17.56 -2.39
N ASP A 21 19.96 -17.39 -1.13
CA ASP A 21 19.07 -17.26 0.02
C ASP A 21 18.23 -15.96 -0.07
N GLU A 22 18.84 -14.87 -0.54
CA GLU A 22 18.16 -13.60 -0.81
C GLU A 22 17.15 -13.73 -1.96
N ALA A 23 17.51 -14.43 -3.04
CA ALA A 23 16.60 -14.67 -4.16
C ALA A 23 15.42 -15.58 -3.78
N GLU A 24 15.64 -16.62 -2.99
CA GLU A 24 14.58 -17.50 -2.48
C GLU A 24 13.67 -16.76 -1.47
N GLN A 25 14.24 -15.94 -0.57
CA GLN A 25 13.46 -15.07 0.32
C GLN A 25 12.70 -13.97 -0.44
N GLN A 26 13.24 -13.50 -1.56
CA GLN A 26 12.58 -12.51 -2.39
C GLN A 26 11.44 -13.13 -3.22
N SER A 27 11.60 -14.37 -3.68
CA SER A 27 10.55 -15.15 -4.35
C SER A 27 9.37 -15.42 -3.41
N CYS A 28 9.61 -15.87 -2.17
CA CYS A 28 8.51 -16.16 -1.24
C CYS A 28 7.74 -14.89 -0.83
N ARG A 29 8.44 -13.74 -0.70
CA ARG A 29 7.79 -12.45 -0.42
C ARG A 29 7.01 -11.88 -1.60
N ALA A 30 7.44 -12.17 -2.84
CA ALA A 30 6.71 -11.76 -4.03
C ALA A 30 5.40 -12.55 -4.17
N ASP A 31 5.44 -13.86 -3.93
CA ASP A 31 4.26 -14.73 -3.91
C ASP A 31 3.26 -14.28 -2.84
N ASP A 32 3.75 -13.84 -1.67
CA ASP A 32 2.93 -13.26 -0.62
C ASP A 32 2.19 -12.00 -1.10
N VAL A 33 2.88 -11.07 -1.79
CA VAL A 33 2.26 -9.84 -2.30
C VAL A 33 1.20 -10.15 -3.35
N VAL A 34 1.47 -11.05 -4.30
CA VAL A 34 0.48 -11.46 -5.31
C VAL A 34 -0.77 -12.04 -4.64
N SER A 35 -0.59 -12.87 -3.60
CA SER A 35 -1.69 -13.40 -2.80
C SER A 35 -2.49 -12.31 -2.08
N LEU A 36 -1.83 -11.26 -1.56
CA LEU A 36 -2.52 -10.11 -0.98
C LEU A 36 -3.41 -9.41 -2.00
N PHE A 37 -2.93 -9.20 -3.23
CA PHE A 37 -3.75 -8.59 -4.29
C PHE A 37 -4.89 -9.50 -4.73
N ALA A 38 -4.64 -10.80 -4.95
CA ALA A 38 -5.65 -11.77 -5.35
C ALA A 38 -6.81 -11.84 -4.34
N ASN A 39 -6.48 -11.81 -3.05
CA ASN A 39 -7.46 -11.92 -1.95
C ASN A 39 -7.97 -10.56 -1.43
N GLN A 40 -7.65 -9.47 -2.12
CA GLN A 40 -8.07 -8.12 -1.75
C GLN A 40 -7.69 -7.76 -0.29
N GLN A 41 -6.45 -8.10 0.04
CA GLN A 41 -5.75 -7.77 1.29
C GLN A 41 -4.62 -6.75 1.07
N ALA A 42 -4.35 -6.33 -0.17
CA ALA A 42 -3.36 -5.31 -0.46
C ALA A 42 -3.98 -3.91 -0.35
N CYS A 43 -3.48 -3.07 0.55
CA CYS A 43 -3.75 -1.64 0.58
C CYS A 43 -2.55 -0.88 0.00
N VAL A 44 -2.76 -0.03 -0.99
CA VAL A 44 -1.69 0.62 -1.76
C VAL A 44 -1.64 2.12 -1.48
N LYS A 45 -0.46 2.61 -1.08
CA LYS A 45 -0.14 4.04 -0.96
C LYS A 45 0.78 4.46 -2.11
N THR A 46 0.34 5.44 -2.89
CA THR A 46 1.25 6.15 -3.79
C THR A 46 2.02 7.20 -3.01
N VAL A 47 3.35 7.18 -3.12
CA VAL A 47 4.25 8.19 -2.54
C VAL A 47 5.06 8.80 -3.68
N LYS A 48 5.02 10.12 -3.82
CA LYS A 48 5.85 10.82 -4.82
C LYS A 48 7.31 10.78 -4.38
N ASN A 49 8.24 10.79 -5.33
CA ASN A 49 9.68 10.78 -5.03
C ASN A 49 10.08 11.89 -4.04
N ASP A 50 9.61 13.13 -4.26
CA ASP A 50 9.92 14.27 -3.38
C ASP A 50 9.36 14.12 -1.96
N ASP A 51 8.32 13.29 -1.78
CA ASP A 51 7.66 13.03 -0.50
C ASP A 51 8.21 11.78 0.21
N TRP A 52 9.08 10.99 -0.45
CA TRP A 52 9.53 9.69 0.07
C TRP A 52 10.23 9.79 1.41
N LEU A 53 11.21 10.70 1.53
CA LEU A 53 11.95 10.90 2.78
C LEU A 53 11.04 11.38 3.92
N ARG A 54 10.07 12.25 3.60
CA ARG A 54 9.07 12.73 4.57
C ARG A 54 8.18 11.58 5.04
N PHE A 55 7.72 10.75 4.12
CA PHE A 55 6.88 9.60 4.44
C PHE A 55 7.62 8.58 5.33
N VAL A 56 8.87 8.25 4.98
CA VAL A 56 9.72 7.38 5.81
C VAL A 56 9.94 7.99 7.19
N HIS A 57 10.24 9.29 7.28
CA HIS A 57 10.38 9.96 8.56
C HIS A 57 9.11 9.87 9.41
N GLN A 58 7.93 10.09 8.82
CA GLN A 58 6.64 9.96 9.51
C GLN A 58 6.40 8.55 10.05
N LEU A 59 6.73 7.51 9.26
CA LEU A 59 6.65 6.11 9.70
C LEU A 59 7.48 5.82 10.97
N HIS A 60 8.59 6.53 11.15
CA HIS A 60 9.45 6.39 12.34
C HIS A 60 9.07 7.35 13.48
N SER A 61 8.41 8.47 13.18
CA SER A 61 8.16 9.54 14.15
C SER A 61 6.96 9.29 15.05
N GLY A 62 6.06 8.39 14.66
CA GLY A 62 4.87 8.05 15.43
C GLY A 62 3.62 7.90 14.56
N PRO A 63 2.45 7.75 15.18
CA PRO A 63 1.19 7.59 14.46
C PRO A 63 0.85 8.82 13.60
N PHE A 64 0.43 8.60 12.36
CA PHE A 64 -0.06 9.67 11.48
C PHE A 64 -1.17 9.15 10.56
N ARG A 65 -2.10 10.02 10.13
CA ARG A 65 -3.13 9.62 9.17
C ARG A 65 -2.58 9.57 7.74
N SER A 66 -2.95 8.52 7.02
CA SER A 66 -2.63 8.38 5.60
C SER A 66 -3.78 7.75 4.83
N SER A 67 -3.95 8.21 3.59
CA SER A 67 -4.89 7.63 2.64
C SER A 67 -4.23 6.58 1.76
N VAL A 68 -4.90 5.43 1.60
CA VAL A 68 -4.52 4.32 0.71
C VAL A 68 -5.69 3.92 -0.18
N THR A 69 -5.41 3.16 -1.24
CA THR A 69 -6.42 2.51 -2.09
C THR A 69 -6.46 1.03 -1.78
N LEU A 70 -7.65 0.44 -1.70
CA LEU A 70 -7.87 -1.01 -1.73
C LEU A 70 -8.24 -1.42 -3.15
N PRO A 71 -7.33 -2.01 -3.94
CA PRO A 71 -7.62 -2.39 -5.30
C PRO A 71 -8.68 -3.51 -5.38
N PRO A 72 -9.30 -3.75 -6.56
CA PRO A 72 -10.02 -4.99 -6.81
C PRO A 72 -9.07 -6.21 -6.76
N PRO A 73 -9.62 -7.45 -6.76
CA PRO A 73 -8.80 -8.65 -6.86
C PRO A 73 -7.76 -8.54 -7.98
N GLU A 74 -6.55 -9.02 -7.70
CA GLU A 74 -5.38 -8.98 -8.59
C GLU A 74 -4.84 -7.56 -8.89
N GLY A 75 -5.37 -6.51 -8.25
CA GLY A 75 -4.89 -5.13 -8.44
C GLY A 75 -5.21 -4.53 -9.81
N LYS A 76 -6.06 -5.18 -10.60
CA LYS A 76 -6.30 -4.81 -12.00
C LYS A 76 -7.20 -3.59 -12.13
N ARG A 77 -6.96 -2.80 -13.18
CA ARG A 77 -7.88 -1.76 -13.70
C ARG A 77 -8.22 -0.59 -12.76
N MET A 78 -7.72 -0.53 -11.53
CA MET A 78 -8.00 0.59 -10.63
C MET A 78 -6.89 1.62 -10.66
N CYS A 79 -7.23 2.89 -10.88
CA CYS A 79 -6.34 4.00 -10.60
C CYS A 79 -5.98 4.00 -9.10
N LEU A 80 -4.73 4.31 -8.75
CA LEU A 80 -4.35 4.44 -7.35
C LEU A 80 -4.62 5.86 -6.84
N PHE A 81 -4.84 6.01 -5.54
CA PHE A 81 -4.92 7.31 -4.91
C PHE A 81 -3.59 8.05 -5.05
N GLY A 82 -3.63 9.26 -5.58
CA GLY A 82 -2.45 10.04 -5.97
C GLY A 82 -2.13 9.92 -7.46
N ARG A 83 -1.58 10.98 -8.06
CA ARG A 83 -1.11 10.93 -9.45
C ARG A 83 0.21 10.17 -9.52
N VAL A 84 0.23 9.04 -10.23
CA VAL A 84 1.45 8.34 -10.65
C VAL A 84 2.03 9.09 -11.85
N SER A 85 2.57 10.28 -11.63
CA SER A 85 3.47 10.92 -12.62
C SER A 85 4.89 10.43 -12.38
N GLY A 86 5.73 10.41 -13.42
CA GLY A 86 7.08 9.83 -13.40
C GLY A 86 7.83 10.09 -12.09
N GLY A 87 8.26 9.02 -11.42
CA GLY A 87 8.90 9.08 -10.11
C GLY A 87 7.92 9.01 -8.93
N ALA A 88 7.02 8.03 -8.92
CA ALA A 88 6.25 7.68 -7.72
C ALA A 88 6.51 6.22 -7.34
N VAL A 89 6.56 5.96 -6.04
CA VAL A 89 6.71 4.61 -5.46
C VAL A 89 5.37 4.18 -4.89
N GLY A 90 4.93 2.96 -5.22
CA GLY A 90 3.80 2.31 -4.58
C GLY A 90 4.25 1.54 -3.35
N VAL A 91 3.66 1.82 -2.18
CA VAL A 91 3.84 1.03 -0.95
C VAL A 91 2.63 0.14 -0.73
N VAL A 92 2.86 -1.17 -0.57
CA VAL A 92 1.80 -2.14 -0.27
C VAL A 92 1.79 -2.48 1.22
N PHE A 93 0.63 -2.37 1.84
CA PHE A 93 0.33 -2.81 3.19
C PHE A 93 -0.53 -4.07 3.17
N ASP A 94 -0.23 -5.04 4.04
CA ASP A 94 -1.16 -6.13 4.35
C ASP A 94 -2.30 -5.58 5.22
N ARG A 95 -3.50 -5.51 4.64
CA ARG A 95 -4.71 -5.01 5.29
C ARG A 95 -5.03 -5.73 6.60
N ARG A 96 -4.67 -7.01 6.74
CA ARG A 96 -4.93 -7.80 7.94
C ARG A 96 -4.09 -7.33 9.13
N ALA A 97 -2.97 -6.67 8.87
CA ALA A 97 -2.09 -6.09 9.87
C ALA A 97 -2.43 -4.62 10.18
N LEU A 98 -3.42 -4.02 9.49
CA LEU A 98 -3.84 -2.64 9.71
C LEU A 98 -4.97 -2.58 10.74
N ASP A 99 -4.87 -1.62 11.65
CA ASP A 99 -6.01 -1.20 12.46
C ASP A 99 -6.87 -0.23 11.63
N LEU A 100 -8.06 -0.69 11.26
CA LEU A 100 -9.04 0.07 10.47
C LEU A 100 -10.29 0.43 11.28
N SER A 101 -10.26 0.26 12.61
CA SER A 101 -11.42 0.51 13.48
C SER A 101 -11.93 1.96 13.40
N GLU A 102 -11.01 2.92 13.22
CA GLU A 102 -11.32 4.34 13.05
C GLU A 102 -11.14 4.85 11.61
N ALA A 103 -11.06 3.93 10.63
CA ALA A 103 -10.83 4.31 9.25
C ALA A 103 -12.05 5.02 8.65
N PHE A 104 -11.80 6.11 7.91
CA PHE A 104 -12.78 6.68 7.01
C PHE A 104 -12.60 6.07 5.63
N ILE A 105 -13.65 5.42 5.12
CA ILE A 105 -13.60 4.63 3.91
C ILE A 105 -14.65 5.15 2.94
N TRP A 106 -14.22 5.60 1.77
CA TRP A 106 -15.11 6.07 0.71
C TRP A 106 -15.06 5.14 -0.50
N PRO A 107 -16.19 4.96 -1.21
CA PRO A 107 -16.26 4.10 -2.38
C PRO A 107 -15.47 4.68 -3.56
N SER A 108 -15.24 3.85 -4.57
CA SER A 108 -14.59 4.26 -5.81
C SER A 108 -15.30 5.46 -6.46
N GLY A 109 -14.52 6.45 -6.91
CA GLY A 109 -15.04 7.63 -7.60
C GLY A 109 -15.55 8.73 -6.67
N TYR A 110 -15.62 8.48 -5.36
CA TYR A 110 -15.91 9.53 -4.40
C TYR A 110 -14.63 10.30 -4.04
N TYR A 111 -14.63 11.60 -4.32
CA TYR A 111 -13.49 12.46 -4.02
C TYR A 111 -13.72 13.23 -2.72
N ALA A 112 -13.13 12.72 -1.63
CA ALA A 112 -13.29 13.29 -0.29
C ALA A 112 -12.35 14.48 -0.03
N LYS A 113 -11.19 14.58 -0.71
CA LYS A 113 -10.11 15.55 -0.40
C LYS A 113 -9.88 15.65 1.11
N THR A 114 -9.53 14.52 1.71
CA THR A 114 -9.54 14.32 3.16
C THR A 114 -8.66 15.31 3.91
N GLU A 115 -7.61 15.84 3.28
CA GLU A 115 -6.72 16.84 3.85
C GLU A 115 -7.41 18.16 4.23
N PHE A 116 -8.62 18.43 3.73
CA PHE A 116 -9.41 19.63 4.07
C PHE A 116 -10.63 19.35 4.94
N ASN A 117 -10.99 18.08 5.14
CA ASN A 117 -12.26 17.68 5.76
C ASN A 117 -12.07 16.84 7.03
N ILE A 118 -10.83 16.73 7.54
CA ILE A 118 -10.52 16.08 8.81
C ILE A 118 -10.00 17.14 9.78
N SER A 119 -10.70 17.31 10.91
CA SER A 119 -10.21 18.03 12.08
C SER A 119 -9.78 17.07 13.17
N PHE A 120 -9.01 17.56 14.13
CA PHE A 120 -8.62 16.79 15.31
C PHE A 120 -9.22 17.43 16.55
N ASP A 121 -9.84 16.61 17.40
CA ASP A 121 -10.35 17.06 18.69
C ASP A 121 -9.20 17.31 19.68
N LYS A 122 -9.54 17.71 20.92
CA LYS A 122 -8.54 17.97 21.98
C LYS A 122 -7.77 16.72 22.42
N ASN A 123 -8.28 15.53 22.10
CA ASN A 123 -7.69 14.24 22.40
C ASN A 123 -6.96 13.65 21.17
N ASN A 124 -6.84 14.43 20.09
CA ASN A 124 -6.25 14.03 18.81
C ASN A 124 -7.04 12.95 18.05
N ASN A 125 -8.34 12.81 18.33
CA ASN A 125 -9.24 11.97 17.54
C ASN A 125 -9.64 12.70 16.27
N ALA A 126 -9.66 11.97 15.15
CA ALA A 126 -10.05 12.53 13.87
C ALA A 126 -11.58 12.66 13.77
N GLU A 127 -12.05 13.83 13.37
CA GLU A 127 -13.46 14.11 13.12
C GLU A 127 -13.66 14.56 11.67
N LEU A 128 -14.67 14.00 11.01
CA LEU A 128 -15.06 14.45 9.67
C LEU A 128 -15.88 15.73 9.76
N THR A 129 -15.53 16.68 8.89
CA THR A 129 -16.27 17.93 8.72
C THR A 129 -16.92 17.97 7.33
N GLY A 130 -17.93 18.82 7.15
CA GLY A 130 -18.53 19.07 5.84
C GLY A 130 -19.43 17.97 5.27
N GLY A 131 -20.04 17.11 6.11
CA GLY A 131 -21.08 16.16 5.71
C GLY A 131 -20.61 14.99 4.83
N ARG A 132 -19.32 14.65 4.92
CA ARG A 132 -18.67 13.57 4.15
C ARG A 132 -18.88 12.18 4.74
N ASP A 133 -19.41 12.12 5.95
CA ASP A 133 -19.78 10.93 6.71
C ASP A 133 -20.90 10.12 6.03
N GLN A 134 -21.83 10.80 5.34
CA GLN A 134 -22.99 10.17 4.70
C GLN A 134 -22.63 9.18 3.57
N HIS A 135 -21.40 9.25 3.05
CA HIS A 135 -20.93 8.41 1.95
C HIS A 135 -19.87 7.40 2.41
N LEU A 136 -19.67 7.27 3.72
CA LEU A 136 -18.79 6.25 4.26
C LEU A 136 -19.39 4.88 4.03
N VAL A 137 -18.52 3.93 3.70
CA VAL A 137 -18.86 2.52 3.54
C VAL A 137 -17.97 1.68 4.44
N THR A 138 -18.37 0.45 4.71
CA THR A 138 -17.56 -0.53 5.42
C THR A 138 -16.54 -1.19 4.49
N ILE A 139 -15.51 -1.84 5.06
CA ILE A 139 -14.55 -2.62 4.26
C ILE A 139 -15.25 -3.72 3.43
N PRO A 140 -16.17 -4.54 3.99
CA PRO A 140 -16.89 -5.55 3.19
C PRO A 140 -17.68 -4.94 2.01
N GLU A 141 -18.36 -3.82 2.22
CA GLU A 141 -19.11 -3.13 1.15
C GLU A 141 -18.18 -2.59 0.06
N LEU A 142 -17.03 -2.03 0.44
CA LEU A 142 -16.02 -1.56 -0.52
C LEU A 142 -15.45 -2.73 -1.33
N MET A 143 -15.12 -3.84 -0.67
CA MET A 143 -14.64 -5.06 -1.31
C MET A 143 -15.63 -5.57 -2.37
N GLU A 144 -16.92 -5.63 -2.01
CA GLU A 144 -17.97 -6.07 -2.91
C GLU A 144 -18.15 -5.12 -4.10
N THR A 145 -18.14 -3.81 -3.83
CA THR A 145 -18.21 -2.78 -4.89
C THR A 145 -17.07 -2.91 -5.88
N ASN A 146 -15.85 -3.16 -5.41
CA ASN A 146 -14.68 -3.35 -6.25
C ASN A 146 -14.80 -4.61 -7.13
N ARG A 147 -15.36 -5.72 -6.60
CA ARG A 147 -15.61 -6.93 -7.39
C ARG A 147 -16.68 -6.69 -8.45
N ALA A 148 -17.78 -6.03 -8.09
CA ALA A 148 -18.85 -5.70 -9.02
C ALA A 148 -18.34 -4.79 -10.16
N ALA A 149 -17.50 -3.80 -9.85
CA ALA A 149 -16.89 -2.92 -10.85
C ALA A 149 -16.04 -3.68 -11.87
N MET A 150 -15.31 -4.73 -11.45
CA MET A 150 -14.55 -5.60 -12.35
C MET A 150 -15.45 -6.41 -13.28
N ALA A 151 -16.59 -6.89 -12.79
CA ALA A 151 -17.54 -7.68 -13.57
C ALA A 151 -18.30 -6.83 -14.62
N MET A 152 -18.53 -5.55 -14.34
CA MET A 152 -19.32 -4.66 -15.20
C MET A 152 -18.51 -3.92 -16.26
N GLY A 153 -17.21 -3.70 -16.07
CA GLY A 153 -16.43 -2.89 -17.00
C GLY A 153 -15.83 -3.69 -18.16
N SER A 154 -15.75 -3.09 -19.35
CA SER A 154 -14.97 -3.63 -20.49
C SER A 154 -13.47 -3.71 -20.15
N GLU A 155 -12.70 -4.58 -20.80
CA GLU A 155 -11.26 -4.74 -20.53
C GLU A 155 -10.46 -3.42 -20.62
N GLU A 156 -10.96 -2.43 -21.37
CA GLU A 156 -10.30 -1.15 -21.61
C GLU A 156 -10.63 -0.04 -20.59
N SER A 157 -11.64 -0.20 -19.72
CA SER A 157 -12.05 0.87 -18.80
C SER A 157 -11.37 0.77 -17.42
N SER A 158 -10.74 1.88 -17.00
CA SER A 158 -10.17 2.03 -15.66
C SER A 158 -11.22 2.41 -14.62
N ILE A 159 -11.20 1.73 -13.49
CA ILE A 159 -11.98 2.01 -12.29
C ILE A 159 -11.30 3.16 -11.52
N SER A 160 -12.06 4.14 -11.06
CA SER A 160 -11.54 5.21 -10.21
C SER A 160 -10.99 4.66 -8.88
N TYR A 161 -10.07 5.35 -8.23
CA TYR A 161 -9.61 4.93 -6.90
C TYR A 161 -10.74 5.03 -5.87
N ASN A 162 -10.64 4.19 -4.82
CA ASN A 162 -11.28 4.43 -3.52
C ASN A 162 -10.26 5.01 -2.54
N GLU A 163 -10.75 5.50 -1.40
CA GLU A 163 -9.93 6.11 -0.37
C GLU A 163 -10.24 5.47 1.00
N ILE A 164 -9.20 4.89 1.61
CA ILE A 164 -9.20 4.45 3.01
C ILE A 164 -8.23 5.35 3.75
N ASN A 165 -8.73 6.23 4.61
CA ASN A 165 -7.94 7.11 5.45
C ASN A 165 -7.94 6.60 6.89
N PHE A 166 -6.77 6.23 7.41
CA PHE A 166 -6.64 5.62 8.73
C PHE A 166 -5.30 6.01 9.38
N MET A 167 -5.16 5.68 10.66
CA MET A 167 -3.91 5.89 11.40
C MET A 167 -2.88 4.84 11.02
N VAL A 168 -1.75 5.28 10.49
CA VAL A 168 -0.58 4.46 10.23
C VAL A 168 0.41 4.64 11.37
N GLN A 169 0.89 3.53 11.91
CA GLN A 169 2.03 3.48 12.82
C GLN A 169 3.01 2.44 12.26
N GLY A 170 4.33 2.69 12.40
CA GLY A 170 5.43 2.05 11.67
C GLY A 170 5.34 0.53 11.39
N PRO A 171 6.04 0.04 10.34
CA PRO A 171 5.62 -1.16 9.62
C PRO A 171 6.10 -2.49 10.23
N ALA A 172 5.36 -3.57 9.91
CA ALA A 172 5.93 -4.87 9.58
C ALA A 172 5.81 -5.09 8.06
N GLY A 173 6.70 -4.44 7.29
CA GLY A 173 6.82 -4.61 5.83
C GLY A 173 6.48 -3.38 4.99
N ILE A 174 7.43 -2.97 4.14
CA ILE A 174 7.25 -2.02 3.03
C ILE A 174 7.76 -2.73 1.78
N VAL A 175 6.91 -2.90 0.77
CA VAL A 175 7.37 -3.23 -0.59
C VAL A 175 7.17 -1.99 -1.44
N GLY A 176 8.27 -1.39 -1.88
CA GLY A 176 8.26 -0.28 -2.83
C GLY A 176 8.25 -0.80 -4.26
N VAL A 177 7.21 -0.50 -5.03
CA VAL A 177 7.18 -0.75 -6.48
C VAL A 177 7.66 0.53 -7.17
N PHE A 178 8.78 0.42 -7.88
CA PHE A 178 9.34 1.49 -8.72
C PHE A 178 8.88 1.26 -10.16
N ALA A 179 8.44 2.32 -10.84
CA ALA A 179 8.17 2.32 -12.28
C ALA A 179 9.37 2.88 -13.04
#